data_AF-A0A174TTJ9-F1
#
_entry.id   AF-A0A174TTJ9-F1
#
_cell.length_a   1.000
_cell.length_b   1.000
_cell.length_c   1.000
_cell.angle_alpha   90.00
_cell.angle_beta   90.00
_cell.angle_gamma   90.00
#
_symmetry.space_group_name_H-M   'P 1'
#
loop_
_entity.id
_entity.type
_entity.pdbx_description
1 polymer ?
#
loop_
_entity_poly.entity_id
_entity_poly.type
_entity_poly.pdbx_seq_one_letter_code
_entity_poly.pdbx_strand_id
1 'polypeptide(L)'
;MLDFYFEGDNTLVEDYVSHETYSIRDDNYTLSVISSVADTSSAYLLVTIEAKNDAAAAALMADDFENMDTFSVRALENEAVKPEPTPTGNGPAVEMPVAGGFSYGEKEALRTETSRTYSMRVDELNAAVYAVQLRLGLMEEGSYVEIPVEPVEPVTVEVNAEGTGSGTFDHIEGGAPVTLETVSLSPFSIQMEYSFADADGDAFPLLFFRMTDGSLCGWGQIVGDNLLGPTSWNDRGTIHCDYAHPLRSVLELSQVDAVVFNGMAYPLDGGRPEPVEIDPALYPFQIPLMDRLSEGGGYSVPVRALCEGLGVDCVWSNEAQTAAMTYRGVTIILTPGSTTALVDGQPVEMLEAPAAQDGKLAACYAVFEDAWQVSMSAAYDNWPSDNAQRVAWLVIP
;
A
#
# COMPACT_ATOMS: atom_id res chain seq x y z
N MET A 1 -16.87 -3.30 1.29
CA MET A 1 -15.77 -4.03 0.64
C MET A 1 -14.46 -3.25 0.77
N LEU A 2 -14.48 -1.96 0.45
CA LEU A 2 -13.33 -1.04 0.56
C LEU A 2 -12.63 -1.09 1.93
N ASP A 3 -13.38 -1.22 3.04
CA ASP A 3 -12.81 -1.34 4.40
C ASP A 3 -11.86 -2.54 4.61
N PHE A 4 -11.81 -3.49 3.68
CA PHE A 4 -10.85 -4.59 3.71
C PHE A 4 -9.51 -4.26 3.06
N TYR A 5 -9.40 -3.12 2.38
CA TYR A 5 -8.24 -2.70 1.59
C TYR A 5 -7.74 -1.32 1.97
N PHE A 6 -8.64 -0.42 2.37
CA PHE A 6 -8.34 0.98 2.61
C PHE A 6 -8.78 1.40 4.00
N GLU A 7 -7.98 2.26 4.61
CA GLU A 7 -8.26 2.91 5.88
C GLU A 7 -9.13 4.16 5.70
N GLY A 8 -9.78 4.59 6.80
CA GLY A 8 -10.50 5.86 6.84
C GLY A 8 -11.94 5.79 6.30
N ASP A 9 -12.44 6.93 5.84
CA ASP A 9 -13.79 7.06 5.30
C ASP A 9 -13.83 6.68 3.83
N ASN A 10 -14.25 5.44 3.57
CA ASN A 10 -14.34 4.88 2.23
C ASN A 10 -15.63 5.27 1.49
N THR A 11 -16.57 5.97 2.13
CA THR A 11 -17.87 6.30 1.52
C THR A 11 -17.76 7.30 0.37
N LEU A 12 -16.64 8.02 0.30
CA LEU A 12 -16.36 9.03 -0.73
C LEU A 12 -16.29 8.43 -2.15
N VAL A 13 -15.84 7.18 -2.25
CA VAL A 13 -15.58 6.51 -3.54
C VAL A 13 -16.54 5.34 -3.79
N GLU A 14 -17.61 5.25 -3.00
CA GLU A 14 -18.61 4.18 -3.06
C GLU A 14 -19.34 4.14 -4.41
N ASP A 15 -19.46 5.30 -5.08
CA ASP A 15 -20.07 5.42 -6.42
C ASP A 15 -19.31 4.64 -7.50
N TYR A 16 -18.02 4.32 -7.27
CA TYR A 16 -17.22 3.48 -8.18
C TYR A 16 -17.38 1.98 -7.90
N VAL A 17 -17.97 1.60 -6.76
CA VAL A 17 -18.07 0.20 -6.34
C VAL A 17 -19.25 -0.46 -7.05
N SER A 18 -18.96 -1.54 -7.78
CA SER A 18 -20.00 -2.47 -8.24
C SER A 18 -20.44 -3.36 -7.08
N HIS A 19 -21.76 -3.41 -6.86
CA HIS A 19 -22.43 -4.33 -5.93
C HIS A 19 -23.18 -5.45 -6.66
N GLU A 20 -22.98 -5.57 -7.98
CA GLU A 20 -23.53 -6.69 -8.74
C GLU A 20 -22.81 -7.98 -8.33
N THR A 21 -23.58 -9.04 -8.11
CA THR A 21 -23.02 -10.35 -7.78
C THR A 21 -22.86 -11.20 -9.03
N TYR A 22 -21.63 -11.55 -9.35
CA TYR A 22 -21.29 -12.50 -10.40
C TYR A 22 -21.01 -13.86 -9.76
N SER A 23 -21.57 -14.95 -10.27
CA SER A 23 -21.37 -16.27 -9.67
C SER A 23 -21.33 -17.41 -10.68
N ILE A 24 -20.55 -18.44 -10.34
CA ILE A 24 -20.54 -19.74 -11.02
C ILE A 24 -20.77 -20.85 -9.99
N ARG A 25 -21.35 -21.96 -10.44
CA ARG A 25 -21.76 -23.07 -9.56
C ARG A 25 -21.46 -24.40 -10.23
N ASP A 26 -20.93 -25.34 -9.46
CA ASP A 26 -20.89 -26.76 -9.82
C ASP A 26 -21.70 -27.57 -8.77
N ASP A 27 -21.48 -28.87 -8.69
CA ASP A 27 -22.16 -29.74 -7.72
C ASP A 27 -21.71 -29.53 -6.27
N ASN A 28 -20.50 -29.01 -6.05
CA ASN A 28 -19.86 -28.90 -4.74
C ASN A 28 -19.82 -27.47 -4.21
N TYR A 29 -19.59 -26.48 -5.07
CA TYR A 29 -19.33 -25.10 -4.67
C TYR A 29 -20.14 -24.09 -5.48
N THR A 30 -20.42 -22.95 -4.86
CA THR A 30 -20.75 -21.70 -5.52
C THR A 30 -19.60 -20.72 -5.27
N LEU A 31 -18.98 -20.23 -6.34
CA LEU A 31 -18.03 -19.12 -6.28
C LEU A 31 -18.75 -17.84 -6.67
N SER A 32 -18.73 -16.83 -5.82
CA SER A 32 -19.35 -15.53 -6.08
C SER A 32 -18.37 -14.39 -5.85
N VAL A 33 -18.36 -13.41 -6.75
CA VAL A 33 -17.81 -12.08 -6.48
C VAL A 33 -19.00 -11.18 -6.18
N ILE A 34 -19.08 -10.70 -4.94
CA ILE A 34 -20.26 -9.97 -4.43
C ILE A 34 -20.08 -8.45 -4.49
N SER A 35 -18.84 -7.99 -4.66
CA SER A 35 -18.52 -6.58 -4.85
C SER A 35 -17.16 -6.47 -5.52
N SER A 36 -17.00 -5.48 -6.39
CA SER A 36 -15.75 -5.21 -7.09
C SER A 36 -15.56 -3.72 -7.38
N VAL A 37 -14.31 -3.28 -7.41
CA VAL A 37 -13.92 -1.96 -7.93
C VAL A 37 -12.55 -2.08 -8.61
N ALA A 38 -12.28 -1.23 -9.59
CA ALA A 38 -11.00 -1.24 -10.29
C ALA A 38 -10.58 0.17 -10.70
N ASP A 39 -9.28 0.38 -10.81
CA ASP A 39 -8.68 1.44 -11.60
C ASP A 39 -7.78 0.82 -12.68
N THR A 40 -7.02 1.65 -13.38
CA THR A 40 -6.15 1.21 -14.46
C THR A 40 -4.92 0.44 -13.98
N SER A 41 -4.72 0.25 -12.67
CA SER A 41 -3.57 -0.44 -12.07
C SER A 41 -3.96 -1.74 -11.37
N SER A 42 -5.11 -1.76 -10.68
CA SER A 42 -5.53 -2.87 -9.84
C SER A 42 -7.06 -3.02 -9.80
N ALA A 43 -7.53 -4.24 -9.55
CA ALA A 43 -8.91 -4.54 -9.19
C ALA A 43 -9.00 -5.16 -7.79
N TYR A 44 -10.03 -4.78 -7.06
CA TYR A 44 -10.30 -5.20 -5.69
C TYR A 44 -11.64 -5.95 -5.67
N LEU A 45 -11.62 -7.21 -5.23
CA LEU A 45 -12.74 -8.13 -5.31
C LEU A 45 -13.07 -8.72 -3.93
N LEU A 46 -14.35 -8.67 -3.53
CA LEU A 46 -14.84 -9.45 -2.40
C LEU A 46 -15.44 -10.78 -2.90
N VAL A 47 -14.74 -11.86 -2.62
CA VAL A 47 -15.02 -13.20 -3.14
C VAL A 47 -15.59 -14.07 -2.03
N THR A 48 -16.64 -14.85 -2.30
CA THR A 48 -17.19 -15.85 -1.37
C THR A 48 -17.28 -17.22 -2.03
N ILE A 49 -16.84 -18.24 -1.31
CA ILE A 49 -17.00 -19.65 -1.66
C ILE A 49 -18.05 -20.24 -0.72
N GLU A 50 -19.11 -20.81 -1.27
CA GLU A 50 -20.16 -21.50 -0.52
C GLU A 50 -20.18 -22.98 -0.90
N ALA A 51 -20.05 -23.86 0.09
CA ALA A 51 -20.19 -25.30 -0.09
C ALA A 51 -21.66 -25.73 -0.18
N LYS A 52 -21.98 -26.65 -1.09
CA LYS A 52 -23.35 -27.10 -1.38
C LYS A 52 -23.72 -28.42 -0.69
N ASN A 53 -22.74 -29.10 -0.09
CA ASN A 53 -22.92 -30.38 0.59
C ASN A 53 -21.88 -30.56 1.70
N ASP A 54 -22.14 -31.49 2.64
CA ASP A 54 -21.31 -31.71 3.83
C ASP A 54 -19.85 -32.10 3.49
N ALA A 55 -19.63 -32.82 2.40
CA ALA A 55 -18.28 -33.20 1.97
C ALA A 55 -17.49 -32.00 1.46
N ALA A 56 -18.13 -31.12 0.68
CA ALA A 56 -17.55 -29.87 0.22
C ALA A 56 -17.30 -28.89 1.37
N ALA A 57 -18.20 -28.84 2.37
CA ALA A 57 -18.02 -28.01 3.56
C ALA A 57 -16.82 -28.47 4.38
N ALA A 58 -16.67 -29.78 4.60
CA ALA A 58 -15.52 -30.34 5.30
C ALA A 58 -14.19 -30.06 4.57
N ALA A 59 -14.18 -30.11 3.23
CA ALA A 59 -13.00 -29.78 2.43
C ALA A 59 -12.67 -28.28 2.46
N LEU A 60 -13.69 -27.42 2.38
CA LEU A 60 -13.53 -25.95 2.44
C LEU A 60 -12.88 -25.49 3.75
N MET A 61 -13.20 -26.18 4.86
CA MET A 61 -12.73 -25.88 6.21
C MET A 61 -11.44 -26.62 6.60
N ALA A 62 -10.86 -27.39 5.68
CA ALA A 62 -9.61 -28.08 5.95
C ALA A 62 -8.43 -27.09 5.99
N ASP A 63 -7.45 -27.35 6.88
CA ASP A 63 -6.26 -26.51 7.05
C ASP A 63 -5.42 -26.38 5.76
N ASP A 64 -5.53 -27.34 4.84
CA ASP A 64 -4.81 -27.40 3.56
C ASP A 64 -5.65 -26.94 2.36
N PHE A 65 -6.85 -26.39 2.59
CA PHE A 65 -7.68 -25.85 1.53
C PHE A 65 -6.96 -24.75 0.72
N GLU A 66 -6.21 -23.89 1.41
CA GLU A 66 -5.44 -22.81 0.80
C GLU A 66 -4.07 -23.31 0.35
N ASN A 67 -3.83 -23.22 -0.94
CA ASN A 67 -2.59 -23.57 -1.59
C ASN A 67 -2.43 -22.77 -2.89
N MET A 68 -1.32 -23.02 -3.59
CA MET A 68 -0.97 -22.28 -4.81
C MET A 68 -2.00 -22.42 -5.94
N ASP A 69 -2.82 -23.47 -5.93
CA ASP A 69 -3.82 -23.76 -6.95
C ASP A 69 -5.25 -23.39 -6.53
N THR A 70 -5.45 -22.79 -5.36
CA THR A 70 -6.80 -22.45 -4.85
C THR A 70 -7.56 -21.51 -5.78
N PHE A 71 -6.88 -20.51 -6.34
CA PHE A 71 -7.48 -19.54 -7.25
C PHE A 71 -6.70 -19.40 -8.55
N SER A 72 -7.42 -19.16 -9.63
CA SER A 72 -6.85 -18.75 -10.92
C SER A 72 -7.53 -17.47 -11.38
N VAL A 73 -6.72 -16.45 -11.70
CA VAL A 73 -7.17 -15.13 -12.10
C VAL A 73 -6.62 -14.79 -13.48
N ARG A 74 -7.41 -14.08 -14.30
CA ARG A 74 -7.00 -13.57 -15.62
C ARG A 74 -7.63 -12.20 -15.84
N ALA A 75 -6.87 -11.21 -16.31
CA ALA A 75 -7.47 -10.00 -16.87
C ALA A 75 -7.78 -10.22 -18.35
N LEU A 76 -8.91 -9.69 -18.80
CA LEU A 76 -9.34 -9.71 -20.18
C LEU A 76 -9.20 -8.31 -20.78
N GLU A 77 -8.44 -8.24 -21.86
CA GLU A 77 -8.11 -6.99 -22.53
C GLU A 77 -8.85 -6.85 -23.86
N ASN A 78 -9.23 -5.63 -24.21
CA ASN A 78 -9.73 -5.32 -25.53
C ASN A 78 -8.56 -5.12 -26.50
N GLU A 79 -8.32 -6.10 -27.37
CA GLU A 79 -7.28 -6.08 -28.41
C GLU A 79 -7.30 -4.82 -29.29
N ALA A 80 -8.46 -4.15 -29.45
CA ALA A 80 -8.57 -2.93 -30.24
C ALA A 80 -7.97 -1.68 -29.56
N VAL A 81 -7.68 -1.75 -28.25
CA VAL A 81 -7.18 -0.64 -27.42
C VAL A 81 -5.69 -0.82 -27.07
N LYS A 82 -5.09 -1.95 -27.46
CA LYS A 82 -3.66 -2.20 -27.21
C LYS A 82 -2.79 -1.16 -27.93
N PRO A 83 -1.83 -0.51 -27.23
CA PRO A 83 -0.77 0.23 -27.92
C PRO A 83 0.03 -0.74 -28.80
N GLU A 84 0.61 -0.25 -29.91
CA GLU A 84 1.43 -1.11 -30.77
C GLU A 84 2.55 -1.76 -29.94
N PRO A 85 2.77 -3.09 -30.07
CA PRO A 85 3.78 -3.77 -29.29
C PRO A 85 5.15 -3.16 -29.56
N THR A 86 5.88 -2.85 -28.49
CA THR A 86 7.29 -2.49 -28.60
C THR A 86 8.02 -3.68 -29.23
N PRO A 87 8.85 -3.51 -30.28
CA PRO A 87 9.40 -4.66 -31.01
C PRO A 87 10.40 -5.44 -30.16
N THR A 88 9.95 -6.50 -29.48
CA THR A 88 10.83 -7.47 -28.81
C THR A 88 10.89 -8.75 -29.64
N GLY A 89 11.96 -8.88 -30.45
CA GLY A 89 12.50 -10.16 -30.95
C GLY A 89 11.58 -11.07 -31.79
N ASN A 90 12.09 -11.56 -32.93
CA ASN A 90 11.37 -12.48 -33.81
C ASN A 90 11.08 -13.84 -33.15
N GLY A 91 9.89 -14.00 -32.55
CA GLY A 91 9.28 -15.25 -32.13
C GLY A 91 7.76 -15.13 -32.15
N PRO A 92 7.00 -16.23 -32.34
CA PRO A 92 5.55 -16.18 -32.28
C PRO A 92 5.10 -15.77 -30.87
N ALA A 93 4.28 -14.73 -30.78
CA ALA A 93 3.69 -14.29 -29.52
C ALA A 93 2.82 -15.41 -28.95
N VAL A 94 3.18 -15.89 -27.77
CA VAL A 94 2.27 -16.70 -26.96
C VAL A 94 1.33 -15.69 -26.30
N GLU A 95 0.04 -15.72 -26.63
CA GLU A 95 -0.99 -15.01 -25.86
C GLU A 95 -1.02 -15.64 -24.45
N MET A 96 -0.24 -15.07 -23.55
CA MET A 96 -0.35 -15.34 -22.12
C MET A 96 -1.37 -14.36 -21.53
N PRO A 97 -2.36 -14.81 -20.74
CA PRO A 97 -3.28 -13.92 -20.05
C PRO A 97 -2.52 -12.97 -19.12
N VAL A 98 -2.81 -11.68 -19.23
CA VAL A 98 -2.17 -10.56 -18.53
C VAL A 98 -2.80 -10.38 -17.15
N ALA A 99 -2.52 -11.25 -16.20
CA ALA A 99 -2.63 -10.87 -14.79
C ALA A 99 -1.24 -11.06 -14.19
N GLY A 100 -0.54 -9.95 -13.96
CA GLY A 100 0.85 -9.94 -13.49
C GLY A 100 1.03 -10.48 -12.07
N GLY A 101 -0.03 -10.41 -11.27
CA GLY A 101 -0.11 -11.05 -9.97
C GLY A 101 -1.49 -10.86 -9.35
N PHE A 102 -1.81 -11.66 -8.35
CA PHE A 102 -2.92 -11.38 -7.44
C PHE A 102 -2.55 -11.79 -6.03
N SER A 103 -3.11 -11.09 -5.05
CA SER A 103 -3.04 -11.44 -3.64
C SER A 103 -4.44 -11.69 -3.10
N TYR A 104 -4.54 -12.50 -2.06
CA TYR A 104 -5.81 -12.72 -1.38
C TYR A 104 -5.58 -12.98 0.11
N GLY A 105 -6.59 -12.64 0.91
CA GLY A 105 -6.60 -12.87 2.34
C GLY A 105 -8.01 -13.17 2.81
N GLU A 106 -8.17 -14.24 3.58
CA GLU A 106 -9.47 -14.60 4.14
C GLU A 106 -9.91 -13.57 5.17
N LYS A 107 -11.22 -13.30 5.19
CA LYS A 107 -11.91 -12.54 6.24
C LYS A 107 -12.57 -13.52 7.19
N GLU A 108 -11.77 -14.07 8.11
CA GLU A 108 -12.22 -15.11 9.06
C GLU A 108 -13.47 -14.71 9.85
N ALA A 109 -13.64 -13.42 10.15
CA ALA A 109 -14.82 -12.89 10.83
C ALA A 109 -16.14 -13.10 10.06
N LEU A 110 -16.07 -13.34 8.74
CA LEU A 110 -17.21 -13.62 7.87
C LEU A 110 -17.40 -15.13 7.61
N ARG A 111 -16.50 -15.98 8.11
CA ARG A 111 -16.55 -17.43 7.92
C ARG A 111 -17.82 -18.01 8.55
N THR A 112 -18.47 -18.94 7.84
CA THR A 112 -19.57 -19.75 8.37
C THR A 112 -19.19 -21.23 8.37
N GLU A 113 -20.11 -22.12 8.77
CA GLU A 113 -19.88 -23.57 8.69
C GLU A 113 -19.73 -24.07 7.23
N THR A 114 -20.25 -23.32 6.25
CA THR A 114 -20.29 -23.73 4.84
C THR A 114 -19.64 -22.72 3.90
N SER A 115 -19.08 -21.61 4.41
CA SER A 115 -18.56 -20.55 3.55
C SER A 115 -17.30 -19.86 4.07
N ARG A 116 -16.46 -19.43 3.12
CA ARG A 116 -15.27 -18.60 3.36
C ARG A 116 -15.32 -17.39 2.43
N THR A 117 -14.94 -16.23 2.96
CA THR A 117 -14.93 -14.96 2.23
C THR A 117 -13.52 -14.39 2.20
N TYR A 118 -13.14 -13.83 1.05
CA TYR A 118 -11.80 -13.39 0.72
C TYR A 118 -11.82 -11.96 0.18
N SER A 119 -10.91 -11.12 0.65
CA SER A 119 -10.47 -9.97 -0.14
C SER A 119 -9.42 -10.45 -1.13
N MET A 120 -9.59 -10.15 -2.41
CA MET A 120 -8.61 -10.40 -3.45
C MET A 120 -8.23 -9.11 -4.17
N ARG A 121 -6.94 -8.88 -4.38
CA ARG A 121 -6.42 -7.77 -5.20
C ARG A 121 -5.74 -8.35 -6.43
N VAL A 122 -6.09 -7.87 -7.60
CA VAL A 122 -5.48 -8.22 -8.88
C VAL A 122 -4.67 -7.01 -9.31
N ASP A 123 -3.38 -7.22 -9.59
CA ASP A 123 -2.43 -6.16 -9.90
C ASP A 123 -2.04 -6.20 -11.39
N GLU A 124 -1.34 -5.15 -11.85
CA GLU A 124 -0.85 -5.00 -13.22
C GLU A 124 -1.98 -4.97 -14.27
N LEU A 125 -3.08 -4.31 -13.93
CA LEU A 125 -4.10 -3.95 -14.91
C LEU A 125 -3.59 -2.83 -15.83
N ASN A 126 -4.39 -2.53 -16.86
CA ASN A 126 -4.18 -1.41 -17.74
C ASN A 126 -5.53 -0.93 -18.32
N ALA A 127 -5.51 0.19 -19.02
CA ALA A 127 -6.71 0.80 -19.59
C ALA A 127 -7.45 -0.05 -20.64
N ALA A 128 -6.83 -1.11 -21.19
CA ALA A 128 -7.50 -2.02 -22.11
C ALA A 128 -8.28 -3.14 -21.39
N VAL A 129 -8.10 -3.32 -20.07
CA VAL A 129 -8.82 -4.33 -19.29
C VAL A 129 -10.29 -3.97 -19.17
N TYR A 130 -11.18 -4.88 -19.58
CA TYR A 130 -12.64 -4.72 -19.49
C TYR A 130 -13.31 -5.74 -18.57
N ALA A 131 -12.61 -6.82 -18.20
CA ALA A 131 -13.12 -7.81 -17.28
C ALA A 131 -11.98 -8.55 -16.57
N VAL A 132 -12.28 -9.09 -15.39
CA VAL A 132 -11.43 -10.05 -14.67
C VAL A 132 -12.15 -11.39 -14.63
N GLN A 133 -11.47 -12.47 -14.96
CA GLN A 133 -11.97 -13.83 -14.78
C GLN A 133 -11.35 -14.44 -13.53
N LEU A 134 -12.18 -15.05 -12.69
CA LEU A 134 -11.78 -15.75 -11.48
C LEU A 134 -12.31 -17.18 -11.50
N ARG A 135 -11.48 -18.13 -11.07
CA ARG A 135 -11.87 -19.53 -10.88
C ARG A 135 -11.36 -20.05 -9.55
N LEU A 136 -12.19 -20.89 -8.91
CA LEU A 136 -11.79 -21.76 -7.81
C LEU A 136 -11.16 -23.03 -8.40
N GLY A 137 -9.94 -23.36 -8.01
CA GLY A 137 -9.18 -24.48 -8.58
C GLY A 137 -9.85 -25.85 -8.46
N LEU A 138 -10.73 -26.01 -7.46
CA LEU A 138 -11.53 -27.22 -7.24
C LEU A 138 -12.67 -27.41 -8.26
N MET A 139 -13.03 -26.38 -9.02
CA MET A 139 -14.04 -26.45 -10.07
C MET A 139 -13.43 -26.90 -11.40
N GLU A 140 -14.26 -27.38 -12.34
CA GLU A 140 -13.82 -27.81 -13.67
C GLU A 140 -12.99 -26.72 -14.39
N GLU A 141 -11.95 -27.13 -15.10
CA GLU A 141 -11.13 -26.22 -15.91
C GLU A 141 -12.01 -25.49 -16.95
N GLY A 142 -11.91 -24.15 -16.98
CA GLY A 142 -12.80 -23.31 -17.80
C GLY A 142 -14.03 -22.76 -17.08
N SER A 143 -14.32 -23.20 -15.84
CA SER A 143 -15.38 -22.64 -15.01
C SER A 143 -14.94 -21.32 -14.35
N TYR A 144 -14.86 -20.25 -15.15
CA TYR A 144 -14.56 -18.91 -14.65
C TYR A 144 -15.86 -18.14 -14.40
N VAL A 145 -15.91 -17.40 -13.28
CA VAL A 145 -16.77 -16.23 -13.18
C VAL A 145 -16.07 -15.08 -13.90
N GLU A 146 -16.78 -14.41 -14.78
CA GLU A 146 -16.32 -13.18 -15.44
C GLU A 146 -16.93 -11.99 -14.72
N ILE A 147 -16.07 -11.07 -14.27
CA ILE A 147 -16.41 -9.85 -13.57
C ILE A 147 -16.12 -8.70 -14.53
N PRO A 148 -17.13 -8.09 -15.16
CA PRO A 148 -16.94 -6.85 -15.87
C PRO A 148 -16.32 -5.79 -14.95
N VAL A 149 -15.31 -5.09 -15.45
CA VAL A 149 -14.72 -3.96 -14.73
C VAL A 149 -14.81 -2.71 -15.60
N GLU A 150 -15.07 -1.58 -14.94
CA GLU A 150 -15.01 -0.26 -15.54
C GLU A 150 -13.94 0.51 -14.75
N PRO A 151 -12.66 0.40 -15.16
CA PRO A 151 -11.56 1.04 -14.46
C PRO A 151 -11.77 2.55 -14.33
N VAL A 152 -11.65 3.08 -13.12
CA VAL A 152 -11.63 4.52 -12.92
C VAL A 152 -10.39 5.10 -13.60
N GLU A 153 -10.60 6.03 -14.52
CA GLU A 153 -9.51 6.72 -15.20
C GLU A 153 -8.74 7.61 -14.20
N PRO A 154 -7.40 7.50 -14.15
CA PRO A 154 -6.61 8.36 -13.28
C PRO A 154 -6.51 9.78 -13.83
N VAL A 155 -6.21 10.74 -12.96
CA VAL A 155 -5.76 12.08 -13.35
C VAL A 155 -4.24 12.06 -13.44
N THR A 156 -3.71 12.29 -14.64
CA THR A 156 -2.26 12.38 -14.89
C THR A 156 -1.79 13.82 -14.89
N VAL A 157 -0.75 14.08 -14.08
CA VAL A 157 -0.06 15.36 -13.98
C VAL A 157 1.34 15.23 -14.56
N GLU A 158 1.63 16.07 -15.55
CA GLU A 158 2.97 16.22 -16.12
C GLU A 158 3.83 17.09 -15.19
N VAL A 159 4.88 16.51 -14.62
CA VAL A 159 5.78 17.19 -13.68
C VAL A 159 7.04 17.66 -14.39
N ASN A 160 7.73 16.74 -15.06
CA ASN A 160 8.96 16.96 -15.82
C ASN A 160 9.98 17.86 -15.09
N ALA A 161 10.30 17.54 -13.84
CA ALA A 161 11.14 18.37 -12.99
C ALA A 161 12.21 17.56 -12.23
N GLU A 162 13.37 18.19 -12.06
CA GLU A 162 14.46 17.69 -11.23
C GLU A 162 14.25 18.07 -9.75
N GLY A 163 14.64 17.17 -8.86
CA GLY A 163 14.66 17.41 -7.43
C GLY A 163 15.64 16.52 -6.69
N THR A 164 15.51 16.50 -5.38
CA THR A 164 16.34 15.70 -4.48
C THR A 164 15.50 14.53 -3.96
N GLY A 165 15.96 13.31 -4.17
CA GLY A 165 15.30 12.10 -3.71
C GLY A 165 15.33 11.96 -2.18
N SER A 166 14.30 11.37 -1.60
CA SER A 166 14.28 11.02 -0.17
C SER A 166 15.02 9.72 0.10
N GLY A 167 15.32 9.48 1.37
CA GLY A 167 15.78 8.17 1.81
C GLY A 167 14.73 7.10 1.54
N THR A 168 15.20 5.88 1.29
CA THR A 168 14.37 4.69 1.04
C THR A 168 14.70 3.60 2.05
N PHE A 169 13.99 2.48 1.97
CA PHE A 169 14.31 1.28 2.73
C PHE A 169 15.70 0.72 2.38
N ASP A 170 16.13 0.86 1.13
CA ASP A 170 17.40 0.33 0.62
C ASP A 170 18.56 1.33 0.77
N HIS A 171 18.26 2.63 0.79
CA HIS A 171 19.24 3.71 0.89
C HIS A 171 18.74 4.85 1.78
N ILE A 172 19.02 4.76 3.08
CA ILE A 172 18.39 5.62 4.09
C ILE A 172 18.80 7.11 4.02
N GLU A 173 19.99 7.43 3.50
CA GLU A 173 20.48 8.82 3.46
C GLU A 173 19.67 9.69 2.49
N GLY A 174 19.21 9.10 1.38
CA GLY A 174 18.61 9.85 0.28
C GLY A 174 19.58 10.88 -0.32
N GLY A 175 19.04 11.95 -0.89
CA GLY A 175 19.84 13.09 -1.37
C GLY A 175 20.31 12.99 -2.83
N ALA A 176 20.16 11.83 -3.47
CA ALA A 176 20.47 11.64 -4.88
C ALA A 176 19.54 12.49 -5.79
N PRO A 177 20.03 13.05 -6.90
CA PRO A 177 19.18 13.73 -7.87
C PRO A 177 18.13 12.78 -8.47
N VAL A 178 16.91 13.24 -8.62
CA VAL A 178 15.82 12.50 -9.25
C VAL A 178 15.04 13.41 -10.19
N THR A 179 14.63 12.87 -11.34
CA THR A 179 13.72 13.53 -12.28
C THR A 179 12.37 12.85 -12.20
N LEU A 180 11.34 13.59 -11.79
CA LEU A 180 9.97 13.11 -11.82
C LEU A 180 9.32 13.55 -13.14
N GLU A 181 8.83 12.59 -13.92
CA GLU A 181 8.25 12.82 -15.24
C GLU A 181 6.74 13.00 -15.11
N THR A 182 6.04 11.99 -14.60
CA THR A 182 4.58 11.99 -14.47
C THR A 182 4.13 11.44 -13.11
N VAL A 183 2.95 11.90 -12.67
CA VAL A 183 2.21 11.31 -11.55
C VAL A 183 0.77 11.10 -11.98
N SER A 184 0.28 9.87 -11.91
CA SER A 184 -1.11 9.52 -12.16
C SER A 184 -1.79 9.10 -10.87
N LEU A 185 -2.92 9.72 -10.55
CA LEU A 185 -3.70 9.44 -9.35
C LEU A 185 -5.08 8.90 -9.71
N SER A 186 -5.41 7.73 -9.17
CA SER A 186 -6.78 7.24 -9.08
C SER A 186 -7.28 7.40 -7.64
N PRO A 187 -8.56 7.12 -7.36
CA PRO A 187 -9.04 7.03 -5.99
C PRO A 187 -8.39 5.91 -5.17
N PHE A 188 -7.72 4.94 -5.81
CA PHE A 188 -7.24 3.70 -5.17
C PHE A 188 -5.74 3.48 -5.31
N SER A 189 -5.05 4.17 -6.21
CA SER A 189 -3.63 3.99 -6.47
C SER A 189 -2.94 5.28 -6.91
N ILE A 190 -1.62 5.23 -6.82
CA ILE A 190 -0.70 6.19 -7.44
C ILE A 190 0.22 5.47 -8.40
N GLN A 191 0.45 6.08 -9.56
CA GLN A 191 1.52 5.70 -10.46
C GLN A 191 2.49 6.87 -10.65
N MET A 192 3.79 6.60 -10.64
CA MET A 192 4.83 7.60 -10.89
C MET A 192 5.85 7.07 -11.88
N GLU A 193 6.20 7.91 -12.85
CA GLU A 193 7.33 7.67 -13.75
C GLU A 193 8.44 8.64 -13.39
N TYR A 194 9.62 8.10 -13.08
CA TYR A 194 10.76 8.90 -12.70
C TYR A 194 12.08 8.24 -13.07
N SER A 195 13.16 9.02 -13.04
CA SER A 195 14.49 8.52 -13.36
C SER A 195 15.59 9.17 -12.51
N PHE A 196 16.68 8.44 -12.32
CA PHE A 196 17.86 8.90 -11.59
C PHE A 196 19.13 8.24 -12.14
N ALA A 197 20.29 8.80 -11.82
CA ALA A 197 21.56 8.22 -12.26
C ALA A 197 21.92 7.01 -11.38
N ASP A 198 22.23 5.88 -12.01
CA ASP A 198 22.69 4.65 -11.34
C ASP A 198 23.91 4.91 -10.44
N ALA A 199 24.78 5.83 -10.87
CA ALA A 199 25.98 6.22 -10.13
C ALA A 199 25.70 6.99 -8.82
N ASP A 200 24.52 7.58 -8.68
CA ASP A 200 24.17 8.43 -7.53
C ASP A 200 23.47 7.63 -6.40
N GLY A 201 23.18 6.34 -6.62
CA GLY A 201 22.45 5.49 -5.68
C GLY A 201 20.93 5.59 -5.84
N ASP A 202 20.20 4.78 -5.07
CA ASP A 202 18.74 4.77 -5.12
C ASP A 202 18.15 6.13 -4.72
N ALA A 203 17.15 6.58 -5.50
CA ALA A 203 16.53 7.88 -5.36
C ALA A 203 15.01 7.75 -5.51
N PHE A 204 14.28 8.36 -4.58
CA PHE A 204 12.82 8.32 -4.59
C PHE A 204 12.21 9.73 -4.58
N PRO A 205 11.30 10.07 -5.52
CA PRO A 205 10.66 11.38 -5.55
C PRO A 205 9.57 11.48 -4.49
N LEU A 206 9.91 11.99 -3.29
CA LEU A 206 8.93 12.21 -2.24
C LEU A 206 7.86 13.21 -2.67
N LEU A 207 6.60 12.78 -2.57
CA LEU A 207 5.42 13.60 -2.86
C LEU A 207 4.69 14.05 -1.60
N PHE A 208 4.09 15.22 -1.69
CA PHE A 208 3.01 15.67 -0.80
C PHE A 208 1.77 15.95 -1.64
N PHE A 209 0.61 15.98 -0.99
CA PHE A 209 -0.67 16.23 -1.66
C PHE A 209 -1.29 17.48 -1.06
N ARG A 210 -1.50 18.49 -1.90
CA ARG A 210 -2.20 19.71 -1.48
C ARG A 210 -3.69 19.50 -1.66
N MET A 211 -4.41 19.58 -0.55
CA MET A 211 -5.85 19.47 -0.53
C MET A 211 -6.47 20.82 -0.90
N THR A 212 -7.73 20.80 -1.36
CA THR A 212 -8.50 22.00 -1.74
C THR A 212 -8.75 22.97 -0.60
N ASP A 213 -8.65 22.52 0.65
CA ASP A 213 -8.70 23.38 1.84
C ASP A 213 -7.34 24.05 2.17
N GLY A 214 -6.30 23.75 1.39
CA GLY A 214 -4.95 24.27 1.52
C GLY A 214 -4.04 23.46 2.45
N SER A 215 -4.53 22.39 3.08
CA SER A 215 -3.70 21.49 3.87
C SER A 215 -2.77 20.64 2.99
N LEU A 216 -1.65 20.19 3.56
CA LEU A 216 -0.71 19.27 2.94
C LEU A 216 -0.79 17.91 3.63
N CYS A 217 -0.97 16.86 2.84
CA CYS A 217 -0.88 15.47 3.28
C CYS A 217 0.45 14.86 2.84
N GLY A 218 1.10 14.14 3.77
CA GLY A 218 2.35 13.42 3.50
C GLY A 218 2.16 12.06 2.86
N TRP A 219 3.26 11.47 2.40
CA TRP A 219 3.30 10.11 1.85
C TRP A 219 2.78 9.06 2.85
N GLY A 220 3.12 9.19 4.13
CA GLY A 220 2.65 8.27 5.18
C GLY A 220 1.12 8.27 5.35
N GLN A 221 0.48 9.40 5.05
CA GLN A 221 -0.98 9.57 5.17
C GLN A 221 -1.75 8.98 3.99
N ILE A 222 -1.25 9.21 2.76
CA ILE A 222 -1.99 8.85 1.55
C ILE A 222 -1.58 7.47 1.03
N VAL A 223 -0.28 7.16 1.03
CA VAL A 223 0.25 5.93 0.41
C VAL A 223 0.62 4.89 1.47
N GLY A 224 1.23 5.29 2.58
CA GLY A 224 1.51 4.43 3.73
C GLY A 224 2.60 3.36 3.55
N ASP A 225 3.00 3.03 2.32
CA ASP A 225 3.99 1.98 2.06
C ASP A 225 5.45 2.44 2.20
N ASN A 226 6.27 1.48 2.64
CA ASN A 226 7.70 1.55 2.78
C ASN A 226 8.40 1.28 1.43
N LEU A 227 8.20 2.16 0.45
CA LEU A 227 9.03 2.35 -0.75
C LEU A 227 9.69 1.06 -1.28
N LEU A 228 8.91 0.01 -1.50
CA LEU A 228 9.42 -1.23 -2.09
C LEU A 228 9.70 -1.01 -3.59
N GLY A 229 10.76 -1.66 -4.08
CA GLY A 229 11.39 -1.32 -5.34
C GLY A 229 10.41 -1.27 -6.53
N PRO A 230 10.39 -0.17 -7.30
CA PRO A 230 9.55 -0.04 -8.49
C PRO A 230 9.98 -1.05 -9.57
N THR A 231 9.14 -1.23 -10.57
CA THR A 231 9.61 -1.80 -11.84
C THR A 231 10.64 -0.84 -12.40
N SER A 232 11.85 -1.32 -12.71
CA SER A 232 12.93 -0.45 -13.14
C SER A 232 13.77 -1.08 -14.25
N TRP A 233 14.35 -0.22 -15.08
CA TRP A 233 15.32 -0.63 -16.11
C TRP A 233 16.43 0.40 -16.23
N ASN A 234 17.62 -0.08 -16.59
CA ASN A 234 18.80 0.76 -16.77
C ASN A 234 19.02 1.02 -18.27
N ASP A 235 19.05 2.29 -18.66
CA ASP A 235 19.54 2.73 -19.97
C ASP A 235 20.81 3.57 -19.79
N ARG A 236 21.95 2.96 -20.10
CA ARG A 236 23.27 3.63 -20.15
C ARG A 236 23.64 4.41 -18.89
N GLY A 237 23.27 3.90 -17.71
CA GLY A 237 23.58 4.51 -16.42
C GLY A 237 22.49 5.44 -15.88
N THR A 238 21.35 5.55 -16.55
CA THR A 238 20.12 6.11 -16.00
C THR A 238 19.18 4.97 -15.65
N ILE A 239 18.71 4.94 -14.41
CA ILE A 239 17.64 4.05 -13.98
C ILE A 239 16.32 4.79 -14.21
N HIS A 240 15.42 4.15 -14.94
CA HIS A 240 14.04 4.58 -15.10
C HIS A 240 13.16 3.67 -14.27
N CYS A 241 12.18 4.28 -13.61
CA CYS A 241 11.29 3.63 -12.67
C CYS A 241 9.84 3.91 -13.06
N ASP A 242 9.03 2.85 -13.03
CA ASP A 242 7.57 2.90 -13.03
C ASP A 242 7.11 2.32 -11.69
N TYR A 243 6.61 3.19 -10.83
CA TYR A 243 6.11 2.83 -9.50
C TYR A 243 4.59 2.92 -9.51
N ALA A 244 3.91 1.79 -9.41
CA ALA A 244 2.47 1.72 -9.20
C ALA A 244 2.18 1.09 -7.83
N HIS A 245 1.39 1.78 -7.00
CA HIS A 245 1.12 1.32 -5.64
C HIS A 245 -0.31 1.65 -5.19
N PRO A 246 -1.00 0.73 -4.49
CA PRO A 246 -2.26 1.04 -3.84
C PRO A 246 -2.10 2.14 -2.80
N LEU A 247 -3.12 2.97 -2.64
CA LEU A 247 -3.18 3.94 -1.57
C LEU A 247 -3.53 3.26 -0.25
N ARG A 248 -3.10 3.86 0.86
CA ARG A 248 -3.47 3.46 2.21
C ARG A 248 -4.94 3.77 2.50
N SER A 249 -5.36 4.97 2.12
CA SER A 249 -6.73 5.46 2.25
C SER A 249 -7.21 5.90 0.87
N VAL A 250 -8.50 5.72 0.59
CA VAL A 250 -9.07 6.16 -0.69
C VAL A 250 -8.93 7.67 -0.85
N LEU A 251 -8.75 8.12 -2.09
CA LEU A 251 -8.57 9.52 -2.42
C LEU A 251 -9.79 10.06 -3.17
N GLU A 252 -10.48 11.02 -2.56
CA GLU A 252 -11.48 11.82 -3.28
C GLU A 252 -10.74 12.83 -4.16
N LEU A 253 -10.56 12.53 -5.44
CA LEU A 253 -9.76 13.36 -6.36
C LEU A 253 -10.25 14.82 -6.41
N SER A 254 -11.56 15.06 -6.23
CA SER A 254 -12.11 16.42 -6.19
C SER A 254 -11.66 17.25 -4.96
N GLN A 255 -11.12 16.60 -3.93
CA GLN A 255 -10.54 17.24 -2.76
C GLN A 255 -9.04 17.47 -2.87
N VAL A 256 -8.39 16.97 -3.92
CA VAL A 256 -6.96 17.18 -4.18
C VAL A 256 -6.78 18.28 -5.21
N ASP A 257 -6.06 19.32 -4.81
CA ASP A 257 -5.78 20.47 -5.67
C ASP A 257 -4.50 20.24 -6.50
N ALA A 258 -3.44 19.74 -5.87
CA ALA A 258 -2.13 19.56 -6.53
C ALA A 258 -1.31 18.42 -5.93
N VAL A 259 -0.47 17.81 -6.77
CA VAL A 259 0.67 17.02 -6.30
C VAL A 259 1.84 17.97 -6.07
N VAL A 260 2.54 17.81 -4.97
CA VAL A 260 3.66 18.67 -4.60
C VAL A 260 4.95 17.86 -4.66
N PHE A 261 5.89 18.32 -5.47
CA PHE A 261 7.22 17.75 -5.59
C PHE A 261 8.27 18.86 -5.45
N ASN A 262 9.26 18.62 -4.59
CA ASN A 262 10.41 19.51 -4.40
C ASN A 262 10.05 21.01 -4.18
N GLY A 263 9.01 21.28 -3.38
CA GLY A 263 8.55 22.65 -3.06
C GLY A 263 7.73 23.34 -4.15
N MET A 264 7.31 22.60 -5.17
CA MET A 264 6.43 23.08 -6.24
C MET A 264 5.13 22.27 -6.26
N ALA A 265 4.00 22.95 -6.27
CA ALA A 265 2.68 22.36 -6.46
C ALA A 265 2.36 22.29 -7.95
N TYR A 266 1.92 21.13 -8.42
CA TYR A 266 1.50 20.81 -9.78
C TYR A 266 -0.01 20.53 -9.76
N PRO A 267 -0.84 21.49 -10.19
CA PRO A 267 -2.29 21.36 -10.12
C PRO A 267 -2.83 20.19 -10.94
N LEU A 268 -3.78 19.44 -10.37
CA LEU A 268 -4.44 18.31 -11.05
C LEU A 268 -5.26 18.76 -12.27
N ASP A 269 -5.69 20.02 -12.31
CA ASP A 269 -6.43 20.60 -13.43
C ASP A 269 -5.55 21.03 -14.62
N GLY A 270 -4.23 20.76 -14.56
CA GLY A 270 -3.26 21.18 -15.57
C GLY A 270 -2.90 22.66 -15.50
N GLY A 271 -3.23 23.32 -14.39
CA GLY A 271 -2.80 24.67 -14.05
C GLY A 271 -1.27 24.82 -14.02
N ARG A 272 -0.81 26.07 -13.96
CA ARG A 272 0.64 26.34 -13.91
C ARG A 272 1.21 25.93 -12.55
N PRO A 273 2.36 25.24 -12.51
CA PRO A 273 3.01 24.94 -11.25
C PRO A 273 3.39 26.20 -10.48
N GLU A 274 3.28 26.15 -9.15
CA GLU A 274 3.56 27.28 -8.26
C GLU A 274 4.34 26.85 -7.01
N PRO A 275 5.16 27.73 -6.42
CA PRO A 275 5.88 27.42 -5.19
C PRO A 275 4.92 27.17 -4.03
N VAL A 276 5.25 26.19 -3.19
CA VAL A 276 4.55 25.90 -1.95
C VAL A 276 5.55 25.71 -0.81
N GLU A 277 5.26 26.31 0.33
CA GLU A 277 6.05 26.10 1.55
C GLU A 277 5.62 24.79 2.20
N ILE A 278 6.57 23.89 2.40
CA ILE A 278 6.36 22.60 3.05
C ILE A 278 6.90 22.71 4.46
N ASP A 279 6.08 22.35 5.46
CA ASP A 279 6.55 22.27 6.84
C ASP A 279 7.71 21.27 6.93
N PRO A 280 8.89 21.68 7.44
CA PRO A 280 10.02 20.78 7.65
C PRO A 280 9.67 19.51 8.44
N ALA A 281 8.66 19.55 9.31
CA ALA A 281 8.20 18.41 10.10
C ALA A 281 7.52 17.31 9.26
N LEU A 282 7.18 17.57 8.00
CA LEU A 282 6.63 16.58 7.07
C LEU A 282 7.72 15.82 6.31
N TYR A 283 8.98 16.26 6.36
CA TYR A 283 10.06 15.54 5.70
C TYR A 283 10.48 14.29 6.48
N PRO A 284 10.96 13.25 5.78
CA PRO A 284 11.48 12.06 6.42
C PRO A 284 12.64 12.37 7.36
N PHE A 285 12.70 11.64 8.47
CA PHE A 285 13.79 11.72 9.44
C PHE A 285 14.20 10.33 9.93
N GLN A 286 15.39 10.26 10.50
CA GLN A 286 15.96 9.01 10.99
C GLN A 286 15.98 8.96 12.52
N ILE A 287 15.66 7.80 13.10
CA ILE A 287 15.80 7.54 14.53
C ILE A 287 16.56 6.22 14.75
N PRO A 288 17.31 6.06 15.87
CA PRO A 288 18.11 4.87 16.07
C PRO A 288 17.25 3.61 16.20
N LEU A 289 17.82 2.46 15.81
CA LEU A 289 17.23 1.16 16.12
C LEU A 289 17.34 0.86 17.62
N MET A 290 16.33 0.21 18.18
CA MET A 290 16.40 -0.45 19.48
C MET A 290 16.29 -1.96 19.31
N ASP A 291 16.78 -2.71 20.29
CA ASP A 291 16.77 -4.18 20.26
C ASP A 291 15.34 -4.72 20.15
N ARG A 292 15.24 -5.94 19.60
CA ARG A 292 13.96 -6.64 19.42
C ARG A 292 13.28 -6.84 20.78
N LEU A 293 11.94 -6.69 20.83
CA LEU A 293 11.18 -6.90 22.06
C LEU A 293 10.99 -8.40 22.36
N SER A 294 11.00 -9.24 21.34
CA SER A 294 10.92 -10.70 21.44
C SER A 294 11.87 -11.40 20.46
N GLU A 295 12.12 -12.69 20.71
CA GLU A 295 12.87 -13.54 19.78
C GLU A 295 12.08 -13.73 18.48
N GLY A 296 12.71 -13.42 17.34
CA GLY A 296 12.04 -13.43 16.04
C GLY A 296 11.28 -12.15 15.70
N GLY A 297 11.09 -11.23 16.66
CA GLY A 297 10.51 -9.91 16.42
C GLY A 297 11.37 -8.99 15.54
N GLY A 298 10.75 -7.92 15.06
CA GLY A 298 11.43 -6.82 14.37
C GLY A 298 12.25 -5.95 15.32
N TYR A 299 13.02 -5.00 14.78
CA TYR A 299 13.60 -3.94 15.61
C TYR A 299 12.49 -3.18 16.33
N SER A 300 12.79 -2.59 17.48
CA SER A 300 11.82 -1.78 18.20
C SER A 300 12.09 -0.28 18.01
N VAL A 301 11.06 0.53 18.27
CA VAL A 301 11.07 1.98 18.07
C VAL A 301 11.38 2.68 19.40
N PRO A 302 12.38 3.57 19.45
CA PRO A 302 12.58 4.47 20.59
C PRO A 302 11.46 5.52 20.65
N VAL A 303 10.44 5.29 21.47
CA VAL A 303 9.20 6.11 21.52
C VAL A 303 9.49 7.60 21.68
N ARG A 304 10.44 7.96 22.55
CA ARG A 304 10.82 9.37 22.76
C ARG A 304 11.46 9.99 21.52
N ALA A 305 12.34 9.28 20.82
CA ALA A 305 13.00 9.82 19.63
C ALA A 305 12.02 9.96 18.47
N LEU A 306 11.07 9.04 18.33
CA LEU A 306 9.95 9.18 17.40
C LEU A 306 9.14 10.46 17.71
N CYS A 307 8.74 10.64 18.97
CA CYS A 307 7.99 11.84 19.38
C CYS A 307 8.78 13.13 19.12
N GLU A 308 10.08 13.17 19.47
CA GLU A 308 10.95 14.32 19.22
C GLU A 308 11.05 14.65 17.72
N GLY A 309 11.18 13.64 16.86
CA GLY A 309 11.23 13.84 15.40
C GLY A 309 9.91 14.33 14.80
N LEU A 310 8.77 13.89 15.34
CA LEU A 310 7.44 14.38 14.96
C LEU A 310 7.05 15.72 15.60
N GLY A 311 7.90 16.29 16.49
CA GLY A 311 7.57 17.49 17.25
C GLY A 311 6.47 17.29 18.30
N VAL A 312 6.32 16.07 18.81
CA VAL A 312 5.29 15.64 19.77
C VAL A 312 5.89 15.48 21.17
N ASP A 313 5.11 15.84 22.19
CA ASP A 313 5.47 15.56 23.58
C ASP A 313 5.13 14.12 23.97
N CYS A 314 6.13 13.41 24.52
CA CYS A 314 5.94 12.11 25.16
C CYS A 314 5.80 12.29 26.69
N VAL A 315 4.57 12.16 27.20
CA VAL A 315 4.26 12.42 28.61
C VAL A 315 4.19 11.11 29.40
N TRP A 316 5.09 10.93 30.36
CA TRP A 316 5.08 9.78 31.26
C TRP A 316 4.25 10.05 32.53
N SER A 317 3.34 9.14 32.86
CA SER A 317 2.58 9.14 34.12
C SER A 317 3.17 8.12 35.09
N ASN A 318 3.77 8.58 36.19
CA ASN A 318 4.25 7.70 37.25
C ASN A 318 3.10 7.00 38.00
N GLU A 319 1.92 7.60 38.08
CA GLU A 319 0.77 7.01 38.75
C GLU A 319 0.16 5.88 37.92
N ALA A 320 -0.03 6.12 36.62
CA ALA A 320 -0.62 5.15 35.71
C ALA A 320 0.41 4.14 35.16
N GLN A 321 1.72 4.43 35.27
CA GLN A 321 2.79 3.69 34.61
C GLN A 321 2.61 3.62 33.09
N THR A 322 2.21 4.74 32.50
CA THR A 322 1.95 4.84 31.05
C THR A 322 2.69 6.00 30.41
N ALA A 323 2.99 5.86 29.13
CA ALA A 323 3.35 6.97 28.27
C ALA A 323 2.11 7.39 27.48
N ALA A 324 1.84 8.70 27.37
CA ALA A 324 0.81 9.28 26.52
C ALA A 324 1.44 10.23 25.49
N MET A 325 0.99 10.16 24.25
CA MET A 325 1.52 10.91 23.12
C MET A 325 0.38 11.22 22.14
N THR A 326 0.34 12.43 21.60
CA THR A 326 -0.72 12.86 20.68
C THR A 326 -0.12 13.48 19.43
N TYR A 327 -0.47 12.94 18.27
CA TYR A 327 -0.05 13.44 16.97
C TYR A 327 -1.25 13.49 16.03
N ARG A 328 -1.39 14.57 15.27
CA ARG A 328 -2.53 14.83 14.36
C ARG A 328 -3.91 14.58 15.00
N GLY A 329 -4.02 14.88 16.30
CA GLY A 329 -5.26 14.71 17.07
C GLY A 329 -5.50 13.29 17.62
N VAL A 330 -4.69 12.30 17.25
CA VAL A 330 -4.81 10.92 17.73
C VAL A 330 -3.87 10.67 18.91
N THR A 331 -4.44 10.21 20.02
CA THR A 331 -3.71 9.95 21.26
C THR A 331 -3.44 8.47 21.43
N ILE A 332 -2.16 8.10 21.52
CA ILE A 332 -1.71 6.75 21.87
C ILE A 332 -1.33 6.74 23.36
N ILE A 333 -1.75 5.71 24.08
CA ILE A 333 -1.31 5.42 25.44
C ILE A 333 -0.67 4.03 25.46
N LEU A 334 0.61 3.99 25.82
CA LEU A 334 1.39 2.76 25.92
C LEU A 334 1.59 2.40 27.39
N THR A 335 1.36 1.13 27.71
CA THR A 335 1.61 0.55 29.04
C THR A 335 2.71 -0.50 28.92
N PRO A 336 3.89 -0.31 29.51
CA PRO A 336 4.96 -1.32 29.43
C PRO A 336 4.50 -2.68 29.96
N GLY A 337 4.83 -3.75 29.24
CA GLY A 337 4.42 -5.12 29.54
C GLY A 337 2.99 -5.49 29.14
N SER A 338 2.23 -4.58 28.52
CA SER A 338 0.90 -4.85 27.95
C SER A 338 0.98 -4.92 26.42
N THR A 339 0.38 -5.94 25.80
CA THR A 339 0.16 -5.95 24.34
C THR A 339 -1.02 -5.08 23.93
N THR A 340 -1.84 -4.61 24.86
CA THR A 340 -2.93 -3.68 24.56
C THR A 340 -2.47 -2.23 24.78
N ALA A 341 -2.53 -1.41 23.72
CA ALA A 341 -2.44 0.04 23.77
C ALA A 341 -3.83 0.68 23.80
N LEU A 342 -3.93 1.96 24.14
CA LEU A 342 -5.16 2.73 23.92
C LEU A 342 -4.92 3.76 22.82
N VAL A 343 -5.74 3.73 21.77
CA VAL A 343 -5.77 4.74 20.70
C VAL A 343 -7.09 5.49 20.83
N ASP A 344 -7.03 6.78 21.19
CA ASP A 344 -8.20 7.59 21.55
C ASP A 344 -9.14 6.92 22.57
N GLY A 345 -8.53 6.21 23.52
CA GLY A 345 -9.22 5.47 24.57
C GLY A 345 -9.79 4.11 24.14
N GLN A 346 -9.69 3.74 22.87
CA GLN A 346 -10.06 2.41 22.37
C GLN A 346 -8.89 1.43 22.50
N PRO A 347 -9.12 0.19 22.97
CA PRO A 347 -8.06 -0.82 23.05
C PRO A 347 -7.65 -1.27 21.65
N VAL A 348 -6.34 -1.27 21.40
CA VAL A 348 -5.71 -1.79 20.17
C VAL A 348 -4.66 -2.82 20.57
N GLU A 349 -4.73 -4.01 19.99
CA GLU A 349 -3.71 -5.06 20.20
C GLU A 349 -2.45 -4.76 19.39
N MET A 350 -1.31 -4.97 20.05
CA MET A 350 0.03 -4.85 19.50
C MET A 350 0.67 -6.22 19.39
N LEU A 351 1.55 -6.38 18.40
CA LEU A 351 2.32 -7.61 18.21
C LEU A 351 3.24 -7.90 19.40
N GLU A 352 3.81 -6.85 20.00
CA GLU A 352 4.76 -6.96 21.10
C GLU A 352 4.47 -5.89 22.15
N ALA A 353 4.55 -6.27 23.43
CA ALA A 353 4.37 -5.34 24.53
C ALA A 353 5.55 -4.34 24.60
N PRO A 354 5.29 -3.03 24.77
CA PRO A 354 6.34 -2.06 25.00
C PRO A 354 7.17 -2.42 26.24
N ALA A 355 8.46 -2.15 26.21
CA ALA A 355 9.35 -2.48 27.30
C ALA A 355 10.42 -1.41 27.50
N ALA A 356 10.96 -1.33 28.72
CA ALA A 356 12.13 -0.52 28.98
C ALA A 356 13.40 -1.24 28.53
N GLN A 357 14.18 -0.61 27.66
CA GLN A 357 15.52 -1.04 27.27
C GLN A 357 16.47 0.14 27.50
N ASP A 358 17.54 -0.05 28.26
CA ASP A 358 18.50 0.99 28.62
C ASP A 358 17.88 2.31 29.13
N GLY A 359 16.78 2.18 29.89
CA GLY A 359 16.04 3.32 30.44
C GLY A 359 15.20 4.10 29.43
N LYS A 360 15.07 3.60 28.18
CA LYS A 360 14.20 4.14 27.13
C LYS A 360 13.01 3.22 26.91
N LEU A 361 11.85 3.80 26.61
CA LEU A 361 10.68 3.01 26.20
C LEU A 361 10.85 2.60 24.74
N ALA A 362 10.88 1.28 24.52
CA ALA A 362 10.82 0.64 23.22
C ALA A 362 9.40 0.13 22.97
N ALA A 363 8.89 0.28 21.75
CA ALA A 363 7.59 -0.23 21.33
C ALA A 363 7.64 -0.81 19.91
N CYS A 364 6.69 -1.66 19.55
CA CYS A 364 6.52 -2.08 18.16
C CYS A 364 6.08 -0.90 17.28
N TYR A 365 6.50 -0.88 16.01
CA TYR A 365 6.26 0.25 15.10
C TYR A 365 4.79 0.35 14.62
N ALA A 366 4.12 -0.80 14.42
CA ALA A 366 2.79 -0.88 13.79
C ALA A 366 1.74 0.03 14.44
N VAL A 367 1.71 0.13 15.78
CA VAL A 367 0.75 1.00 16.48
C VAL A 367 0.89 2.47 16.10
N PHE A 368 2.11 2.93 15.77
CA PHE A 368 2.35 4.29 15.31
C PHE A 368 1.99 4.44 13.83
N GLU A 369 2.39 3.50 12.98
CA GLU A 369 2.02 3.54 11.56
C GLU A 369 0.52 3.64 11.39
N ASP A 370 -0.24 2.76 12.05
CA ASP A 370 -1.70 2.68 11.97
C ASP A 370 -2.36 3.94 12.55
N ALA A 371 -2.04 4.31 13.79
CA ALA A 371 -2.76 5.37 14.49
C ALA A 371 -2.37 6.79 14.05
N TRP A 372 -1.11 7.00 13.65
CA TRP A 372 -0.59 8.33 13.31
C TRP A 372 -0.41 8.58 11.82
N GLN A 373 -0.69 7.54 11.02
CA GLN A 373 -0.56 7.56 9.59
C GLN A 373 0.84 7.99 9.13
N VAL A 374 1.85 7.36 9.72
CA VAL A 374 3.25 7.49 9.34
C VAL A 374 3.70 6.20 8.66
N SER A 375 4.70 6.27 7.79
CA SER A 375 5.40 5.10 7.25
C SER A 375 6.74 4.94 7.99
N MET A 376 7.05 3.73 8.42
CA MET A 376 8.25 3.45 9.21
C MET A 376 8.95 2.19 8.70
N SER A 377 10.23 2.31 8.37
CA SER A 377 11.04 1.15 8.03
C SER A 377 12.38 1.14 8.73
N ALA A 378 12.80 -0.02 9.22
CA ALA A 378 14.20 -0.21 9.59
C ALA A 378 14.98 -0.28 8.28
N ALA A 379 15.68 0.78 7.91
CA ALA A 379 16.29 0.95 6.58
C ALA A 379 17.77 0.56 6.57
N TYR A 380 18.25 0.17 5.38
CA TYR A 380 19.66 -0.10 5.11
C TYR A 380 20.39 1.19 4.80
N ASP A 381 21.69 1.20 5.11
CA ASP A 381 22.59 2.26 4.65
C ASP A 381 22.76 2.20 3.13
N ASN A 382 23.02 0.99 2.61
CA ASN A 382 23.14 0.73 1.17
C ASN A 382 22.84 -0.74 0.84
N TRP A 383 21.72 -0.99 0.18
CA TRP A 383 21.27 -2.29 -0.31
C TRP A 383 21.05 -2.28 -1.84
N PRO A 384 21.37 -3.38 -2.55
CA PRO A 384 21.99 -4.61 -2.07
C PRO A 384 23.51 -4.46 -1.88
N SER A 385 24.02 -4.88 -0.73
CA SER A 385 25.46 -5.04 -0.51
C SER A 385 25.75 -6.25 0.37
N ASP A 386 26.91 -6.89 0.18
CA ASP A 386 27.30 -8.11 0.91
C ASP A 386 27.36 -7.93 2.44
N ASN A 387 27.46 -6.68 2.91
CA ASN A 387 27.52 -6.31 4.32
C ASN A 387 26.37 -5.38 4.73
N ALA A 388 25.28 -5.33 3.96
CA ALA A 388 24.18 -4.44 4.26
C ALA A 388 23.61 -4.73 5.66
N GLN A 389 23.59 -3.70 6.50
CA GLN A 389 23.02 -3.75 7.84
C GLN A 389 21.92 -2.70 7.94
N ARG A 390 20.88 -3.03 8.71
CA ARG A 390 19.91 -2.02 9.12
C ARG A 390 20.60 -1.05 10.07
N VAL A 391 20.48 0.24 9.82
CA VAL A 391 21.24 1.25 10.56
C VAL A 391 20.35 2.15 11.42
N ALA A 392 19.13 2.43 10.96
CA ALA A 392 18.18 3.29 11.64
C ALA A 392 16.76 2.99 11.15
N TRP A 393 15.79 3.51 11.88
CA TRP A 393 14.43 3.68 11.37
C TRP A 393 14.39 4.92 10.49
N LEU A 394 13.90 4.78 9.26
CA LEU A 394 13.40 5.86 8.44
C LEU A 394 11.92 6.08 8.79
N VAL A 395 11.57 7.30 9.15
CA VAL A 395 10.19 7.70 9.46
C VAL A 395 9.74 8.72 8.43
N ILE A 396 8.62 8.44 7.77
CA ILE A 396 7.99 9.30 6.78
C ILE A 396 6.64 9.76 7.37
N PRO A 397 6.53 11.03 7.79
CA PRO A 397 5.33 11.58 8.39
C PRO A 397 4.06 11.45 7.55
#